data_AF-A0A545B4W2-F1
#
_entry.id   AF-A0A545B4W2-F1
#
_cell.length_a   1.000
_cell.length_b   1.000
_cell.length_c   1.000
_cell.angle_alpha   90.00
_cell.angle_beta   90.00
_cell.angle_gamma   90.00
#
_symmetry.space_group_name_H-M   'P 1'
#
loop_
_entity.id
_entity.type
_entity.pdbx_description
1 polymer ?
#
loop_
_entity_poly.entity_id
_entity_poly.type
_entity_poly.pdbx_seq_one_letter_code
_entity_poly.pdbx_strand_id
1 'polypeptide(L)'
;MHGINLCEIAIVEGLYAQAATLLRQEHELISAVQELGVSKRKDGKTPHATIGRLKNMGKVYGELSGAAHVSQSRLMHGIIATEMGDRKGPSVVPLFHRELARNLYALHVSYICQMTLIADEVHGALGIGNLSDEEKSLLVVATKILHEEGLIEIEAEEVGEAFLKGVS
;
A
#
# COMPACT_ATOMS: atom_id res chain seq x y z
N MET A 1 12.31 7.90 6.53
CA MET A 1 11.70 6.92 5.59
C MET A 1 12.00 7.38 4.16
N HIS A 2 13.03 6.83 3.51
CA HIS A 2 13.49 7.30 2.19
C HIS A 2 12.60 6.86 1.01
N GLY A 3 11.58 6.00 1.23
CA GLY A 3 10.70 5.46 0.18
C GLY A 3 9.35 6.19 0.00
N ILE A 4 8.80 6.81 1.05
CA ILE A 4 7.47 7.45 1.04
C ILE A 4 7.41 8.54 -0.05
N ASN A 5 8.32 9.51 0.03
CA ASN A 5 8.35 10.63 -0.92
C ASN A 5 8.54 10.17 -2.37
N LEU A 6 9.31 9.10 -2.61
CA LEU A 6 9.50 8.56 -3.96
C LEU A 6 8.22 7.94 -4.52
N CYS A 7 7.43 7.29 -3.67
CA CYS A 7 6.14 6.71 -4.07
C CYS A 7 5.13 7.82 -4.38
N GLU A 8 5.03 8.83 -3.53
CA GLU A 8 4.15 9.99 -3.74
C GLU A 8 4.49 10.74 -5.04
N ILE A 9 5.76 11.04 -5.26
CA ILE A 9 6.24 11.70 -6.48
C ILE A 9 5.88 10.85 -7.71
N ALA A 10 6.17 9.55 -7.70
CA ALA A 10 5.86 8.67 -8.82
C ALA A 10 4.35 8.63 -9.13
N ILE A 11 3.49 8.69 -8.12
CA ILE A 11 2.03 8.71 -8.31
C ILE A 11 1.58 10.06 -8.91
N VAL A 12 2.05 11.17 -8.34
CA VAL A 12 1.65 12.53 -8.75
C VAL A 12 2.16 12.86 -10.15
N GLU A 13 3.36 12.41 -10.51
CA GLU A 13 3.94 12.60 -11.84
C GLU A 13 3.40 11.63 -12.89
N GLY A 14 2.47 10.74 -12.53
CA GLY A 14 1.88 9.78 -13.45
C GLY A 14 2.82 8.63 -13.87
N LEU A 15 3.89 8.40 -13.11
CA LEU A 15 4.86 7.32 -13.31
C LEU A 15 4.31 6.00 -12.72
N TYR A 16 3.14 5.57 -13.17
CA TYR A 16 2.35 4.52 -12.49
C TYR A 16 3.03 3.15 -12.42
N ALA A 17 3.86 2.78 -13.40
CA ALA A 17 4.64 1.54 -13.33
C ALA A 17 5.71 1.58 -12.22
N GLN A 18 6.34 2.75 -12.04
CA GLN A 18 7.27 2.97 -10.95
C GLN A 18 6.55 3.01 -9.61
N ALA A 19 5.41 3.72 -9.52
CA ALA A 19 4.56 3.72 -8.34
C ALA A 19 4.12 2.30 -7.94
N ALA A 20 3.67 1.48 -8.89
CA ALA A 20 3.29 0.09 -8.63
C ALA A 20 4.47 -0.76 -8.12
N THR A 21 5.67 -0.51 -8.63
CA THR A 21 6.89 -1.19 -8.14
C THR A 21 7.21 -0.81 -6.70
N LEU A 22 7.11 0.47 -6.37
CA LEU A 22 7.35 0.97 -5.01
C LEU A 22 6.30 0.45 -4.02
N LEU A 23 5.02 0.50 -4.39
CA LEU A 23 3.93 -0.07 -3.61
C LEU A 23 4.07 -1.57 -3.38
N ARG A 24 4.57 -2.32 -4.38
CA ARG A 24 4.89 -3.74 -4.20
C ARG A 24 6.01 -3.93 -3.18
N GLN A 25 7.04 -3.09 -3.22
CA GLN A 25 8.13 -3.15 -2.23
C GLN A 25 7.63 -2.82 -0.82
N GLU A 26 6.72 -1.86 -0.66
CA GLU A 26 6.09 -1.55 0.62
C GLU A 26 5.29 -2.74 1.16
N HIS A 27 4.49 -3.37 0.30
CA HIS A 27 3.76 -4.59 0.62
C HIS A 27 4.71 -5.72 1.08
N GLU A 28 5.77 -5.98 0.32
CA GLU A 28 6.77 -6.99 0.65
C GLU A 28 7.50 -6.69 1.95
N LEU A 29 7.78 -5.41 2.24
CA LEU A 29 8.39 -5.00 3.50
C LEU A 29 7.48 -5.34 4.69
N ILE A 30 6.20 -4.99 4.60
CA ILE A 30 5.19 -5.32 5.61
C ILE A 30 5.10 -6.85 5.79
N SER A 31 5.05 -7.61 4.71
CA SER A 31 5.04 -9.08 4.77
C SER A 31 6.31 -9.64 5.43
N ALA A 32 7.49 -9.10 5.09
CA ALA A 32 8.76 -9.56 5.63
C ALA A 32 8.87 -9.33 7.14
N VAL A 33 8.44 -8.17 7.63
CA VAL A 33 8.43 -7.88 9.08
C VAL A 33 7.48 -8.81 9.82
N GLN A 34 6.30 -9.08 9.27
CA GLN A 34 5.36 -10.03 9.88
C GLN A 34 5.87 -11.48 9.83
N GLU A 35 6.55 -11.90 8.77
CA GLU A 35 7.22 -13.21 8.68
C GLU A 35 8.31 -13.38 9.74
N LEU A 36 9.06 -12.31 10.04
CA LEU A 36 10.05 -12.30 11.11
C LEU A 36 9.37 -12.51 12.47
N GLY A 37 8.25 -11.82 12.73
CA GLY A 37 7.49 -11.95 13.97
C GLY A 37 6.97 -13.36 14.26
N VAL A 38 6.75 -14.18 13.23
CA VAL A 38 6.30 -15.59 13.37
C VAL A 38 7.39 -16.62 13.06
N SER A 39 8.66 -16.21 12.98
CA SER A 39 9.81 -17.07 12.68
C SER A 39 9.65 -17.89 11.39
N LYS A 40 8.92 -17.36 10.39
CA LYS A 40 8.74 -18.00 9.07
C LYS A 40 9.58 -17.39 7.97
N ARG A 41 10.28 -16.27 8.26
CA ARG A 41 11.14 -15.57 7.29
C ARG A 41 12.26 -16.49 6.79
N LYS A 42 12.48 -16.47 5.48
CA LYS A 42 13.59 -17.17 4.83
C LYS A 42 14.44 -16.18 4.05
N ASP A 43 15.74 -16.15 4.34
CA ASP A 43 16.69 -15.28 3.63
C ASP A 43 16.70 -15.58 2.13
N GLY A 44 16.80 -14.51 1.33
CA GLY A 44 16.82 -14.58 -0.13
C GLY A 44 15.50 -14.98 -0.80
N LYS A 45 14.39 -15.15 -0.06
CA LYS A 45 13.07 -15.43 -0.65
C LYS A 45 12.13 -14.24 -0.57
N THR A 46 11.30 -14.04 -1.60
CA THR A 46 10.17 -13.10 -1.56
C THR A 46 9.24 -13.50 -0.40
N PRO A 47 8.82 -12.55 0.45
CA PRO A 47 7.92 -12.83 1.56
C PRO A 47 6.52 -13.18 1.05
N HIS A 48 5.76 -13.87 1.90
CA HIS A 48 4.41 -14.30 1.59
C HIS A 48 3.47 -13.08 1.57
N ALA A 49 2.97 -12.73 0.38
CA ALA A 49 2.15 -11.53 0.16
C ALA A 49 0.92 -11.47 1.09
N THR A 50 0.27 -12.60 1.37
CA THR A 50 -0.97 -12.64 2.15
C THR A 50 -0.76 -13.03 3.63
N ILE A 51 0.31 -12.56 4.26
CA ILE A 51 0.57 -12.84 5.69
C ILE A 51 -0.02 -11.76 6.62
N GLY A 52 -0.51 -12.20 7.78
CA GLY A 52 -0.97 -11.34 8.87
C GLY A 52 -2.00 -10.29 8.42
N ARG A 53 -1.67 -9.01 8.59
CA ARG A 53 -2.48 -7.84 8.21
C ARG A 53 -2.76 -7.74 6.70
N LEU A 54 -2.08 -8.53 5.85
CA LEU A 54 -2.21 -8.50 4.40
C LEU A 54 -2.97 -9.71 3.82
N LYS A 55 -3.59 -10.56 4.64
CA LYS A 55 -4.29 -11.79 4.22
C LYS A 55 -5.24 -11.60 3.03
N ASN A 56 -5.97 -10.48 2.99
CA ASN A 56 -6.97 -10.21 1.95
C ASN A 56 -6.42 -9.39 0.77
N MET A 57 -5.12 -9.10 0.74
CA MET A 57 -4.50 -8.23 -0.27
C MET A 57 -3.84 -8.99 -1.43
N GLY A 58 -4.13 -10.29 -1.58
CA GLY A 58 -3.52 -11.13 -2.63
C GLY A 58 -3.83 -10.64 -4.06
N LYS A 59 -5.05 -10.15 -4.30
CA LYS A 59 -5.44 -9.56 -5.58
C LYS A 59 -4.64 -8.29 -5.86
N VAL A 60 -4.57 -7.37 -4.89
CA VAL A 60 -3.82 -6.11 -4.99
C VAL A 60 -2.34 -6.38 -5.26
N TYR A 61 -1.73 -7.33 -4.55
CA TYR A 61 -0.34 -7.73 -4.78
C TYR A 61 -0.13 -8.28 -6.20
N GLY A 62 -1.07 -9.10 -6.70
CA GLY A 62 -1.04 -9.60 -8.08
C GLY A 62 -1.13 -8.50 -9.13
N GLU A 63 -2.00 -7.52 -8.92
CA GLU A 63 -2.16 -6.34 -9.80
C GLU A 63 -0.90 -5.46 -9.80
N LEU A 64 -0.33 -5.18 -8.63
CA LEU A 64 0.93 -4.44 -8.49
C LEU A 64 2.09 -5.16 -9.20
N SER A 65 2.18 -6.49 -9.02
CA SER A 65 3.19 -7.31 -9.69
C SER A 65 3.03 -7.31 -11.21
N GLY A 66 1.79 -7.41 -11.71
CA GLY A 66 1.49 -7.33 -13.14
C GLY A 66 1.86 -5.97 -13.76
N ALA A 67 1.56 -4.88 -13.05
CA ALA A 67 1.90 -3.52 -13.47
C ALA A 67 3.42 -3.25 -13.43
N ALA A 68 4.11 -3.73 -12.40
CA ALA A 68 5.57 -3.56 -12.24
C ALA A 68 6.39 -4.29 -13.31
N HIS A 69 5.91 -5.44 -13.78
CA HIS A 69 6.62 -6.23 -14.79
C HIS A 69 6.40 -5.78 -16.23
N VAL A 70 5.63 -4.71 -16.48
CA VAL A 70 5.33 -4.19 -17.83
C VAL A 70 4.68 -5.25 -18.75
N SER A 71 4.31 -6.41 -18.19
CA SER A 71 3.91 -7.61 -18.93
C SER A 71 2.44 -7.56 -19.35
N GLN A 72 1.66 -6.65 -18.77
CA GLN A 72 0.31 -6.34 -19.21
C GLN A 72 0.33 -5.18 -20.21
N SER A 73 0.80 -5.45 -21.43
CA SER A 73 0.88 -4.44 -22.50
C SER A 73 -0.46 -3.73 -22.74
N ARG A 74 -1.59 -4.40 -22.47
CA ARG A 74 -2.94 -3.85 -22.57
C ARG A 74 -3.23 -2.74 -21.54
N LEU A 75 -2.76 -2.88 -20.30
CA LEU A 75 -2.87 -1.83 -19.27
C LEU A 75 -1.92 -0.67 -19.58
N MET A 76 -0.73 -0.99 -20.07
CA MET A 76 0.22 0.01 -20.54
C MET A 76 -0.35 0.83 -21.71
N HIS A 77 -1.03 0.20 -22.67
CA HIS A 77 -1.71 0.92 -23.74
C HIS A 77 -2.78 1.87 -23.20
N GLY A 78 -3.55 1.52 -22.18
CA GLY A 78 -4.53 2.44 -21.57
C GLY A 78 -3.88 3.61 -20.81
N ILE A 79 -2.68 3.40 -20.26
CA ILE A 79 -1.96 4.41 -19.47
C ILE A 79 -1.19 5.37 -20.37
N ILE A 80 -0.57 4.87 -21.44
CA ILE A 80 0.34 5.66 -22.28
C ILE A 80 -0.29 6.06 -23.62
N ALA A 81 -1.34 5.41 -24.12
CA ALA A 81 -1.85 5.73 -25.45
C ALA A 81 -2.53 7.10 -25.48
N THR A 82 -2.16 7.88 -26.49
CA THR A 82 -2.86 9.10 -26.88
C THR A 82 -3.49 8.89 -28.26
N GLU A 83 -4.70 9.42 -28.43
CA GLU A 83 -5.38 9.53 -29.71
C GLU A 83 -5.31 10.99 -30.18
N MET A 84 -4.63 11.24 -31.30
CA MET A 84 -4.64 12.52 -32.00
C MET A 84 -5.19 12.30 -33.41
N GLY A 85 -6.48 12.53 -33.59
CA GLY A 85 -7.18 12.20 -34.85
C GLY A 85 -7.10 10.70 -35.15
N ASP A 86 -6.64 10.33 -36.35
CA ASP A 86 -6.50 8.92 -36.76
C ASP A 86 -5.23 8.22 -36.24
N ARG A 87 -4.38 8.91 -35.46
CA ARG A 87 -3.12 8.36 -34.96
C ARG A 87 -3.25 7.89 -33.51
N LYS A 88 -3.09 6.58 -33.30
CA LYS A 88 -2.90 5.95 -32.00
C LYS A 88 -1.41 5.68 -31.80
N GLY A 89 -0.83 6.25 -30.75
CA GLY A 89 0.58 6.04 -30.41
C GLY A 89 0.85 6.25 -28.93
N PRO A 90 2.01 5.78 -28.42
CA PRO A 90 2.42 6.05 -27.05
C PRO A 90 2.70 7.54 -26.88
N SER A 91 2.18 8.11 -25.79
CA SER A 91 2.52 9.45 -25.33
C SER A 91 3.99 9.49 -24.94
N VAL A 92 4.66 10.57 -25.35
CA VAL A 92 6.03 10.90 -24.94
C VAL A 92 6.09 11.58 -23.57
N VAL A 93 4.95 11.96 -23.01
CA VAL A 93 4.80 12.55 -21.67
C VAL A 93 3.87 11.71 -20.79
N PRO A 94 4.08 11.65 -19.47
CA PRO A 94 3.16 10.97 -18.56
C PRO A 94 1.75 11.52 -18.70
N LEU A 95 0.76 10.63 -18.80
CA LEU A 95 -0.65 10.98 -18.80
C LEU A 95 -1.19 10.81 -17.39
N PHE A 96 -1.74 11.86 -16.82
CA PHE A 96 -2.33 11.80 -15.49
C PHE A 96 -3.70 11.12 -15.54
N HIS A 97 -3.82 10.00 -14.83
CA HIS A 97 -5.03 9.21 -14.66
C HIS A 97 -5.54 9.39 -13.22
N ARG A 98 -6.53 10.26 -13.03
CA ARG A 98 -7.00 10.69 -11.70
C ARG A 98 -7.41 9.53 -10.79
N GLU A 99 -8.21 8.59 -11.31
CA GLU A 99 -8.69 7.45 -10.50
C GLU A 99 -7.55 6.51 -10.13
N LEU A 100 -6.65 6.22 -11.08
CA LEU A 100 -5.47 5.39 -10.83
C LEU A 100 -4.55 6.04 -9.79
N ALA A 101 -4.28 7.34 -9.92
CA ALA A 101 -3.49 8.09 -8.96
C ALA A 101 -4.13 8.06 -7.56
N ARG A 102 -5.44 8.30 -7.45
CA ARG A 102 -6.18 8.22 -6.18
C ARG A 102 -6.06 6.84 -5.55
N ASN A 103 -6.27 5.77 -6.33
CA ASN A 103 -6.25 4.40 -5.82
C ASN A 103 -4.84 3.99 -5.36
N LEU A 104 -3.79 4.34 -6.12
CA LEU A 104 -2.41 4.07 -5.74
C LEU A 104 -1.99 4.89 -4.50
N TYR A 105 -2.43 6.14 -4.39
CA TYR A 105 -2.14 6.98 -3.23
C TYR A 105 -2.83 6.47 -1.97
N ALA A 106 -4.09 6.03 -2.07
CA ALA A 106 -4.77 5.42 -0.95
C ALA A 106 -4.12 4.11 -0.51
N LEU A 107 -3.65 3.30 -1.46
CA LEU A 107 -2.90 2.08 -1.14
C LEU A 107 -1.57 2.42 -0.43
N HIS A 108 -0.89 3.47 -0.85
CA HIS A 108 0.31 3.97 -0.17
C HIS A 108 0.02 4.37 1.28
N VAL A 109 -1.02 5.17 1.52
CA VAL A 109 -1.45 5.59 2.87
C VAL A 109 -1.84 4.38 3.71
N SER A 110 -2.52 3.39 3.12
CA SER A 110 -2.85 2.14 3.79
C SER A 110 -1.59 1.42 4.28
N TYR A 111 -0.55 1.27 3.43
CA TYR A 111 0.71 0.65 3.83
C TYR A 111 1.45 1.44 4.91
N ILE A 112 1.40 2.78 4.88
CA ILE A 112 1.95 3.61 5.98
C ILE A 112 1.24 3.30 7.30
N CYS A 113 -0.10 3.22 7.29
CA CYS A 113 -0.87 2.88 8.49
C CYS A 113 -0.51 1.49 9.02
N GLN A 114 -0.43 0.48 8.13
CA GLN A 114 -0.06 -0.88 8.51
C GLN A 114 1.36 -0.96 9.10
N MET A 115 2.32 -0.26 8.48
CA MET A 115 3.69 -0.20 8.99
C MET A 115 3.77 0.49 10.34
N THR A 116 2.99 1.54 10.56
CA THR A 116 2.95 2.28 11.82
C THR A 116 2.42 1.40 12.95
N LEU A 117 1.39 0.61 12.69
CA LEU A 117 0.83 -0.34 13.66
C LEU A 117 1.84 -1.45 14.01
N ILE A 118 2.54 -1.99 13.02
CA ILE A 118 3.62 -2.97 13.25
C ILE A 118 4.77 -2.34 14.05
N ALA A 119 5.15 -1.10 13.74
CA ALA A 119 6.20 -0.40 14.47
C ALA A 119 5.81 -0.16 15.94
N ASP A 120 4.55 0.18 16.21
CA ASP A 120 4.01 0.31 17.58
C ASP A 120 4.10 -1.00 18.37
N GLU A 121 3.68 -2.12 17.76
CA GLU A 121 3.79 -3.45 18.35
C GLU A 121 5.25 -3.80 18.69
N VAL A 122 6.18 -3.52 17.77
CA VAL A 122 7.62 -3.77 17.96
C VAL A 122 8.22 -2.85 19.04
N HIS A 123 7.92 -1.56 19.01
CA HIS A 123 8.44 -0.61 20.01
C HIS A 123 7.94 -0.93 21.41
N GLY A 124 6.66 -1.31 21.55
CA GLY A 124 6.09 -1.79 22.81
C GLY A 124 6.81 -3.03 23.33
N ALA A 125 7.05 -4.02 22.47
CA ALA A 125 7.77 -5.24 22.83
C ALA A 125 9.24 -4.98 23.24
N LEU A 126 9.87 -3.94 22.70
CA LEU A 126 11.24 -3.53 23.03
C LEU A 126 11.33 -2.56 24.22
N GLY A 127 10.19 -2.13 24.80
CA GLY A 127 10.16 -1.16 25.89
C GLY A 127 10.59 0.25 25.48
N ILE A 128 10.56 0.57 24.18
CA ILE A 128 10.89 1.91 23.65
C ILE A 128 9.72 2.88 23.88
N GLY A 129 8.51 2.35 24.03
CA GLY A 129 7.27 3.11 24.17
C GLY A 129 6.30 2.77 23.05
N ASN A 130 5.04 3.16 23.23
CA ASN A 130 3.99 3.00 22.23
C ASN A 130 3.62 4.36 21.63
N LEU A 131 2.83 4.33 20.56
CA LEU A 131 2.19 5.52 20.01
C LEU A 131 1.42 6.27 21.09
N SER A 132 1.49 7.59 21.01
CA SER A 132 0.65 8.50 21.77
C SER A 132 -0.82 8.37 21.37
N ASP A 133 -1.73 8.86 22.22
CA ASP A 133 -3.16 8.83 21.92
C ASP A 133 -3.52 9.70 20.71
N GLU A 134 -2.77 10.78 20.49
CA GLU A 134 -2.90 11.62 19.30
C GLU A 134 -2.54 10.86 18.02
N GLU A 135 -1.42 10.11 18.02
CA GLU A 135 -1.01 9.29 16.88
C GLU A 135 -1.99 8.13 16.61
N LYS A 136 -2.50 7.49 17.67
CA LYS A 136 -3.55 6.47 17.54
C LYS A 136 -4.83 7.06 16.93
N SER A 137 -5.23 8.26 17.35
CA SER A 137 -6.39 8.95 16.77
C SER A 137 -6.19 9.23 15.29
N LEU A 138 -4.99 9.63 14.86
CA LEU A 138 -4.68 9.86 13.45
C LEU A 138 -4.80 8.56 12.63
N LEU A 139 -4.31 7.43 13.14
CA LEU A 139 -4.44 6.13 12.48
C LEU A 139 -5.91 5.71 12.34
N VAL A 140 -6.73 5.94 13.36
CA VAL A 140 -8.17 5.64 13.31
C VAL A 140 -8.85 6.47 12.21
N VAL A 141 -8.56 7.77 12.15
CA VAL A 141 -9.14 8.66 11.14
C VAL A 141 -8.68 8.25 9.73
N ALA A 142 -7.39 7.98 9.54
CA ALA A 142 -6.86 7.55 8.25
C ALA A 142 -7.48 6.23 7.78
N THR A 143 -7.57 5.24 8.68
CA THR A 143 -8.19 3.93 8.38
C THR A 143 -9.67 4.08 8.03
N LYS A 144 -10.40 4.94 8.76
CA LYS A 144 -11.81 5.23 8.47
C LYS A 144 -11.99 5.84 7.09
N ILE A 145 -11.18 6.83 6.72
CA ILE A 145 -11.24 7.46 5.39
C ILE A 145 -10.98 6.40 4.30
N LEU A 146 -9.95 5.57 4.47
CA LEU A 146 -9.62 4.52 3.50
C LEU A 146 -10.76 3.50 3.34
N HIS A 147 -11.45 3.17 4.43
CA HIS A 147 -12.59 2.26 4.40
C HIS A 147 -13.83 2.90 3.74
N GLU A 148 -14.17 4.14 4.10
CA GLU A 148 -15.30 4.88 3.52
C GLU A 148 -15.15 5.08 2.01
N GLU A 149 -13.92 5.26 1.55
CA GLU A 149 -13.61 5.39 0.12
C GLU A 149 -13.58 4.03 -0.63
N GLY A 150 -13.81 2.92 0.08
CA GLY A 150 -13.85 1.55 -0.46
C GLY A 150 -12.48 0.97 -0.80
N LEU A 151 -11.41 1.49 -0.19
CA LEU A 151 -10.02 1.21 -0.57
C LEU A 151 -9.36 0.15 0.33
N ILE A 152 -9.95 -0.12 1.49
CA ILE A 152 -9.63 -1.26 2.36
C ILE A 152 -10.92 -1.92 2.87
N GLU A 153 -10.89 -3.23 3.05
CA GLU A 153 -11.92 -3.96 3.78
C GLU A 153 -11.43 -4.17 5.22
N ILE A 154 -12.24 -3.78 6.21
CA ILE A 154 -11.96 -4.05 7.62
C ILE A 154 -12.81 -5.27 8.00
N GLU A 155 -12.17 -6.36 8.44
CA GLU A 155 -12.91 -7.47 9.03
C GLU A 155 -13.56 -7.00 10.34
N ALA A 156 -14.88 -7.18 10.45
CA ALA A 156 -15.72 -6.62 11.52
C ALA A 156 -15.31 -7.04 12.95
N GLU A 157 -14.48 -8.08 13.10
CA GLU A 157 -13.99 -8.57 14.40
C GLU A 157 -12.92 -7.66 15.03
N GLU A 158 -12.15 -6.90 14.24
CA GLU A 158 -11.10 -6.01 14.78
C GLU A 158 -11.64 -4.65 15.25
N VAL A 159 -12.81 -4.25 14.76
CA VAL A 159 -13.45 -2.98 15.14
C VAL A 159 -13.94 -3.05 16.59
N GLY A 160 -14.48 -4.18 17.03
CA GLY A 160 -15.07 -4.32 18.37
C GLY A 160 -14.08 -4.26 19.52
N GLU A 161 -12.91 -4.90 19.39
CA GLU A 161 -11.93 -4.94 20.47
C GLU A 161 -10.98 -3.73 20.50
N ALA A 162 -10.62 -3.19 19.33
CA ALA A 162 -9.75 -2.00 19.26
C ALA A 162 -10.51 -0.71 19.62
N PHE A 163 -11.80 -0.56 19.26
CA PHE A 163 -12.60 0.61 19.66
C PHE A 163 -12.85 0.67 21.17
N LEU A 164 -12.98 -0.48 21.84
CA LEU A 164 -13.26 -0.52 23.27
C LEU A 164 -12.01 -0.42 24.15
N LYS A 165 -10.83 -0.86 23.66
CA LYS A 165 -9.57 -0.78 24.42
C LYS A 165 -8.82 0.55 24.27
N GLY A 166 -9.19 1.39 23.29
CA GLY A 166 -8.57 2.70 23.07
C GLY A 166 -9.28 3.87 23.77
N VAL A 167 -10.36 3.61 24.51
CA VAL A 167 -11.18 4.64 25.19
C VAL A 167 -11.48 4.26 26.65
N SER A 168 -10.76 3.28 27.22
CA SER A 168 -10.92 2.89 28.64
C SER A 168 -9.64 3.08 29.44
#